data_AF-A0A8H7GRJ6-F1
#
_entry.id   AF-A0A8H7GRJ6-F1
#
_cell.length_a   1.000
_cell.length_b   1.000
_cell.length_c   1.000
_cell.angle_alpha   90.00
_cell.angle_beta   90.00
_cell.angle_gamma   90.00
#
_symmetry.space_group_name_H-M   'P 1'
#
loop_
_entity.id
_entity.type
_entity.pdbx_description
1 polymer ?
#
loop_
_entity_poly.entity_id
_entity_poly.type
_entity_poly.pdbx_seq_one_letter_code
_entity_poly.pdbx_strand_id
1 'polypeptide(L)'
;MANETEMLGNLGDRIRFLRHVLQLLVDSSVYTIRYNEPLCPAQNCIRRIIKVNLKLVMLYNSNGKPDLCYPYHSQMLLQLRSEVYAIERNMVGKNKSFPMQKVFMEQVFEAKKAMYGLRFQMPQDLARL
;
A
#
# COMPACT_ATOMS: atom_id res chain seq x y z
N MET A 1 -31.98 7.16 -11.73
CA MET A 1 -31.98 5.72 -11.39
C MET A 1 -30.67 5.15 -11.91
N ALA A 2 -29.73 4.81 -11.02
CA ALA A 2 -28.46 4.19 -11.44
C ALA A 2 -28.78 2.80 -12.00
N ASN A 3 -28.27 2.51 -13.20
CA ASN A 3 -28.59 1.32 -13.96
C ASN A 3 -28.13 0.08 -13.16
N GLU A 4 -28.96 -0.95 -13.00
CA GLU A 4 -28.65 -2.13 -12.16
C GLU A 4 -27.33 -2.82 -12.56
N THR A 5 -26.97 -2.75 -13.83
CA THR A 5 -25.69 -3.22 -14.40
C THR A 5 -24.49 -2.41 -13.90
N GLU A 6 -24.65 -1.10 -13.68
CA GLU A 6 -23.64 -0.22 -13.08
C GLU A 6 -23.48 -0.53 -11.58
N MET A 7 -24.58 -0.84 -10.88
CA MET A 7 -24.54 -1.26 -9.48
C MET A 7 -23.89 -2.63 -9.29
N LEU A 8 -24.15 -3.58 -10.18
CA LEU A 8 -23.52 -4.92 -10.17
C LEU A 8 -22.04 -4.88 -10.54
N GLY A 9 -21.63 -4.06 -11.52
CA GLY A 9 -20.22 -3.81 -11.83
C GLY A 9 -19.46 -3.22 -10.63
N ASN A 10 -20.10 -2.27 -9.93
CA ASN A 10 -19.57 -1.64 -8.73
C ASN A 10 -19.44 -2.63 -7.55
N LEU A 11 -20.33 -3.63 -7.44
CA LEU A 11 -20.24 -4.67 -6.43
C LEU A 11 -19.08 -5.64 -6.68
N GLY A 12 -18.83 -6.02 -7.93
CA GLY A 12 -17.72 -6.90 -8.30
C GLY A 12 -16.34 -6.28 -7.97
N ASP A 13 -16.17 -5.00 -8.30
CA ASP A 13 -14.94 -4.26 -8.01
C ASP A 13 -14.73 -4.06 -6.51
N ARG A 14 -15.79 -3.80 -5.75
CA ARG A 14 -15.78 -3.75 -4.27
C ARG A 14 -15.31 -5.06 -3.66
N ILE A 15 -15.89 -6.19 -4.09
CA ILE A 15 -15.51 -7.51 -3.59
C ILE A 15 -14.04 -7.80 -3.92
N ARG A 16 -13.57 -7.43 -5.12
CA ARG A 16 -12.17 -7.61 -5.52
C ARG A 16 -11.23 -6.77 -4.65
N PHE A 17 -11.58 -5.51 -4.39
CA PHE A 17 -10.82 -4.64 -3.51
C PHE A 17 -10.76 -5.19 -2.08
N LEU A 18 -11.90 -5.55 -1.50
CA LEU A 18 -11.97 -6.12 -0.14
C LEU A 18 -11.17 -7.42 -0.01
N ARG A 19 -11.21 -8.29 -1.02
CA ARG A 19 -10.37 -9.51 -1.07
C ARG A 19 -8.89 -9.18 -1.10
N HIS A 20 -8.48 -8.19 -1.88
CA HIS A 20 -7.10 -7.73 -1.92
C HIS A 20 -6.63 -7.19 -0.56
N VAL A 21 -7.46 -6.36 0.10
CA VAL A 21 -7.18 -5.86 1.45
C VAL A 21 -7.04 -7.00 2.45
N LEU A 22 -7.96 -7.96 2.42
CA LEU A 22 -7.93 -9.12 3.31
C LEU A 22 -6.66 -9.96 3.09
N GLN A 23 -6.30 -10.23 1.83
CA GLN A 23 -5.08 -10.95 1.50
C GLN A 23 -3.84 -10.21 2.02
N LEU A 24 -3.79 -8.89 1.82
CA LEU A 24 -2.70 -8.04 2.30
C LEU A 24 -2.59 -8.10 3.83
N LEU A 25 -3.71 -8.08 4.56
CA LEU A 25 -3.74 -8.23 6.02
C LEU A 25 -3.27 -9.61 6.47
N VAL A 26 -3.71 -10.69 5.80
CA VAL A 26 -3.28 -12.06 6.08
C VAL A 26 -1.78 -12.20 5.84
N ASP A 27 -1.29 -11.80 4.67
CA ASP A 27 0.13 -11.86 4.30
C ASP A 27 0.98 -11.05 5.29
N SER A 28 0.53 -9.84 5.63
CA SER A 28 1.18 -8.97 6.61
C SER A 28 1.28 -9.63 7.99
N SER A 29 0.22 -10.33 8.41
CA SER A 29 0.18 -11.04 9.69
C SER A 29 1.12 -12.24 9.67
N VAL A 30 1.11 -13.03 8.59
CA VAL A 30 2.03 -14.16 8.38
C VAL A 30 3.47 -13.68 8.41
N TYR A 31 3.80 -12.60 7.69
CA TYR A 31 5.15 -12.04 7.69
C TYR A 31 5.53 -11.44 9.04
N THR A 32 4.61 -10.82 9.78
CA THR A 32 4.89 -10.30 11.12
C THR A 32 5.18 -11.42 12.11
N ILE A 33 4.44 -12.53 12.05
CA ILE A 33 4.69 -13.73 12.86
C ILE A 33 6.01 -14.37 12.46
N ARG A 34 6.25 -14.56 11.16
CA ARG A 34 7.44 -15.21 10.62
C ARG A 34 8.74 -14.41 10.86
N TYR A 35 8.63 -13.10 11.00
CA TYR A 35 9.75 -12.17 11.21
C TYR A 35 9.60 -11.36 12.51
N ASN A 36 9.00 -11.96 13.54
CA ASN A 36 8.65 -11.27 14.78
C ASN A 36 9.88 -10.70 15.51
N GLU A 37 11.01 -11.39 15.42
CA GLU A 37 12.31 -10.89 15.89
C GLU A 37 13.10 -10.28 14.72
N PRO A 38 13.64 -9.05 14.85
CA PRO A 38 14.50 -8.46 13.83
C PRO A 38 15.87 -9.16 13.84
N LEU A 39 15.95 -10.34 13.24
CA LEU A 39 17.18 -11.12 13.12
C LEU A 39 18.15 -10.49 12.12
N CYS A 40 17.65 -9.67 11.18
CA CYS A 40 18.50 -8.91 10.26
C CYS A 40 17.85 -7.59 9.75
N PRO A 41 18.66 -6.62 9.27
CA PRO A 41 18.18 -5.35 8.73
C PRO A 41 17.13 -5.48 7.62
N ALA A 42 17.21 -6.54 6.80
CA ALA A 42 16.26 -6.78 5.71
C ALA A 42 14.83 -7.08 6.21
N GLN A 43 14.70 -7.84 7.30
CA GLN A 43 13.38 -8.13 7.90
C GLN A 43 12.73 -6.86 8.45
N ASN A 44 13.51 -5.97 9.06
CA ASN A 44 13.00 -4.68 9.54
C ASN A 44 12.47 -3.82 8.37
N CYS A 45 13.19 -3.77 7.24
CA CYS A 45 12.73 -3.10 6.03
C CYS A 45 11.42 -3.67 5.50
N ILE A 46 11.26 -5.00 5.51
CA ILE A 46 10.01 -5.68 5.09
C ILE A 46 8.85 -5.33 6.03
N ARG A 47 9.07 -5.35 7.35
CA ARG A 47 8.03 -4.93 8.32
C ARG A 47 7.62 -3.48 8.12
N ARG A 48 8.57 -2.58 7.81
CA ARG A 48 8.28 -1.17 7.54
C ARG A 48 7.47 -0.98 6.26
N ILE A 49 7.81 -1.66 5.16
CA ILE A 49 7.05 -1.52 3.90
C ILE A 49 5.63 -2.12 4.02
N ILE A 50 5.47 -3.22 4.76
CA ILE A 50 4.16 -3.78 5.08
C ILE A 50 3.29 -2.76 5.84
N LYS A 51 3.85 -2.08 6.85
CA LYS A 51 3.14 -1.01 7.57
C LYS A 51 2.71 0.12 6.64
N VAL A 52 3.55 0.48 5.66
CA VAL A 52 3.19 1.50 4.65
C VAL A 52 2.04 0.99 3.77
N ASN A 53 2.09 -0.25 3.30
CA ASN A 53 1.01 -0.86 2.51
C ASN A 53 -0.33 -0.85 3.24
N LEU A 54 -0.34 -1.18 4.53
CA LEU A 54 -1.55 -1.12 5.35
C LEU A 54 -2.10 0.32 5.47
N LYS A 55 -1.23 1.30 5.72
CA LYS A 55 -1.63 2.71 5.77
C LYS A 55 -2.15 3.22 4.42
N LEU A 56 -1.56 2.79 3.30
CA LEU A 56 -2.03 3.11 1.95
C LEU A 56 -3.42 2.50 1.68
N VAL A 57 -3.69 1.31 2.17
CA VAL A 57 -5.02 0.69 2.05
C VAL A 57 -6.08 1.47 2.85
N MET A 58 -5.73 1.97 4.03
CA MET A 58 -6.64 2.79 4.84
C MET A 58 -7.04 4.12 4.17
N LEU A 59 -6.29 4.55 3.15
CA LEU A 59 -6.62 5.74 2.36
C LEU A 59 -7.73 5.48 1.33
N TYR A 60 -8.20 4.24 1.20
CA TYR A 60 -9.34 3.88 0.36
C TYR A 60 -10.58 3.63 1.21
N ASN A 61 -11.74 4.03 0.69
CA ASN A 61 -13.03 3.66 1.27
C ASN A 61 -13.41 2.22 0.88
N SER A 62 -14.54 1.74 1.41
CA SER A 62 -15.09 0.42 1.09
C SER A 62 -15.42 0.20 -0.39
N ASN A 63 -15.43 1.27 -1.19
CA ASN A 63 -15.64 1.23 -2.63
C ASN A 63 -14.34 1.19 -3.44
N GLY A 64 -13.16 1.08 -2.79
CA GLY A 64 -11.87 1.10 -3.45
C GLY A 64 -11.52 2.46 -4.09
N LYS A 65 -12.19 3.55 -3.65
CA LYS A 65 -11.92 4.93 -4.05
C LYS A 65 -11.20 5.67 -2.92
N PRO A 66 -10.50 6.79 -3.17
CA PRO A 66 -9.86 7.56 -2.10
C PRO A 66 -10.90 7.97 -1.06
N ASP A 67 -10.59 7.75 0.22
CA ASP A 67 -11.44 8.16 1.32
C ASP A 67 -11.21 9.64 1.65
N LEU A 68 -12.00 10.51 1.01
CA LEU A 68 -11.91 11.96 1.19
C LEU A 68 -12.39 12.45 2.56
N CYS A 69 -12.93 11.57 3.41
CA CYS A 69 -13.31 11.92 4.79
C CYS A 69 -12.09 12.16 5.68
N TYR A 70 -10.88 11.79 5.25
CA TYR A 70 -9.65 12.08 5.97
C TYR A 70 -9.11 13.48 5.62
N PRO A 71 -9.16 14.47 6.53
CA PRO A 71 -8.80 15.86 6.25
C PRO A 71 -7.31 16.07 5.90
N TYR A 72 -6.47 15.04 6.06
CA TYR A 72 -5.03 15.07 5.77
C TYR A 72 -4.60 13.96 4.80
N HIS A 73 -5.52 13.44 3.99
CA HIS A 73 -5.26 12.33 3.05
C HIS A 73 -4.00 12.56 2.21
N SER A 74 -3.87 13.74 1.61
CA SER A 74 -2.77 14.06 0.69
C SER A 74 -1.44 14.25 1.41
N GLN A 75 -1.46 14.86 2.60
CA GLN A 75 -0.27 14.95 3.45
C GLN A 75 0.18 13.54 3.89
N MET A 76 -0.77 12.67 4.24
CA MET A 76 -0.48 11.28 4.59
C MET A 76 0.09 10.52 3.39
N LEU A 77 -0.45 10.72 2.17
CA LEU A 77 0.13 10.13 0.96
C LEU A 77 1.57 10.60 0.73
N LEU A 78 1.87 11.90 0.89
CA LEU A 78 3.21 12.45 0.73
C LEU A 78 4.20 11.89 1.76
N GLN A 79 3.76 11.72 3.00
CA GLN A 79 4.55 11.08 4.06
C GLN A 79 4.86 9.62 3.71
N LEU A 80 3.84 8.84 3.33
CA LEU A 80 4.00 7.44 2.93
C LEU A 80 4.91 7.30 1.72
N ARG A 81 4.77 8.19 0.73
CA ARG A 81 5.67 8.26 -0.43
C ARG A 81 7.12 8.44 0.01
N SER A 82 7.36 9.41 0.89
CA SER A 82 8.69 9.69 1.42
C SER A 82 9.27 8.50 2.21
N GLU A 83 8.44 7.82 2.99
CA GLU A 83 8.82 6.60 3.72
C GLU A 83 9.23 5.46 2.77
N VAL A 84 8.45 5.19 1.72
CA VAL A 84 8.77 4.14 0.72
C VAL A 84 10.10 4.43 0.05
N TYR A 85 10.33 5.65 -0.43
CA TYR A 85 11.59 6.02 -1.07
C TYR A 85 12.80 5.97 -0.12
N ALA A 86 12.61 6.28 1.16
CA ALA A 86 13.67 6.16 2.16
C ALA A 86 14.01 4.70 2.43
N ILE A 87 13.01 3.84 2.59
CA ILE A 87 13.18 2.39 2.78
C ILE A 87 13.89 1.76 1.57
N GLU A 88 13.45 2.10 0.37
CA GLU A 88 14.05 1.63 -0.88
C GLU A 88 15.52 2.06 -1.01
N ARG A 89 15.82 3.35 -0.82
CA ARG A 89 17.20 3.86 -0.88
C ARG A 89 18.13 3.17 0.12
N ASN A 90 17.64 2.86 1.32
CA ASN A 90 18.43 2.15 2.33
C ASN A 90 18.79 0.70 1.95
N MET A 91 18.12 0.16 0.93
CA MET A 91 18.32 -1.20 0.41
C MET A 91 19.02 -1.21 -0.97
N VAL A 92 18.88 -0.13 -1.75
CA VAL A 92 19.63 0.09 -3.01
C VAL A 92 21.13 0.18 -2.68
N GLY A 93 21.88 -0.85 -3.07
CA GLY A 93 23.31 -1.02 -2.74
C GLY A 93 23.61 -2.29 -1.94
N LYS A 94 22.63 -2.82 -1.20
CA LYS A 94 22.66 -4.15 -0.57
C LYS A 94 22.11 -5.25 -1.50
N ASN A 95 21.88 -4.88 -2.76
CA ASN A 95 21.07 -5.56 -3.78
C ASN A 95 21.67 -6.85 -4.38
N LYS A 96 22.83 -7.34 -3.94
CA LYS A 96 23.46 -8.49 -4.61
C LYS A 96 23.14 -9.87 -4.01
N SER A 97 22.70 -9.98 -2.76
CA SER A 97 22.08 -11.22 -2.24
C SER A 97 21.65 -11.05 -0.78
N PHE A 98 20.44 -10.56 -0.51
CA PHE A 98 19.85 -10.75 0.81
C PHE A 98 18.69 -11.75 0.74
N PRO A 99 18.51 -12.63 1.75
CA PRO A 99 17.59 -13.78 1.69
C PRO A 99 16.13 -13.47 1.31
N MET A 100 15.72 -12.21 1.40
CA MET A 100 14.34 -11.75 1.26
C MET A 100 14.14 -10.68 0.18
N GLN A 101 15.10 -10.57 -0.76
CA GLN A 101 15.08 -9.51 -1.77
C GLN A 101 13.85 -9.51 -2.66
N LYS A 102 13.41 -10.69 -3.10
CA LYS A 102 12.21 -10.81 -3.93
C LYS A 102 10.98 -10.24 -3.22
N VAL A 103 10.73 -10.67 -1.98
CA VAL A 103 9.60 -10.22 -1.17
C VAL A 103 9.67 -8.71 -0.91
N PHE A 104 10.87 -8.19 -0.62
CA PHE A 104 11.05 -6.75 -0.46
C PHE A 104 10.65 -5.96 -1.71
N MET A 105 11.13 -6.38 -2.89
CA MET A 105 10.84 -5.72 -4.16
C MET A 105 9.35 -5.77 -4.52
N GLU A 106 8.70 -6.90 -4.28
CA GLU A 106 7.25 -7.07 -4.47
C GLU A 106 6.46 -6.08 -3.59
N GLN A 107 6.79 -5.98 -2.31
CA GLN A 107 6.08 -5.08 -1.39
C GLN A 107 6.31 -3.59 -1.72
N VAL A 108 7.51 -3.21 -2.15
CA VAL A 108 7.80 -1.85 -2.64
C VAL A 108 7.02 -1.53 -3.90
N PHE A 109 6.92 -2.50 -4.83
CA PHE A 109 6.15 -2.34 -6.06
C PHE A 109 4.66 -2.13 -5.79
N GLU A 110 4.06 -2.95 -4.93
CA GLU A 110 2.64 -2.79 -4.55
C GLU A 110 2.38 -1.43 -3.89
N ALA A 111 3.27 -0.98 -2.99
CA ALA A 111 3.17 0.34 -2.38
C ALA A 111 3.14 1.45 -3.43
N LYS A 112 4.08 1.41 -4.39
CA LYS A 112 4.19 2.40 -5.47
C LYS A 112 2.97 2.40 -6.39
N LYS A 113 2.46 1.22 -6.72
CA LYS A 113 1.25 1.05 -7.54
C LYS A 113 0.03 1.65 -6.86
N ALA A 114 -0.17 1.39 -5.56
CA ALA A 114 -1.26 1.98 -4.79
C ALA A 114 -1.15 3.50 -4.71
N MET A 115 0.05 4.03 -4.43
CA MET A 115 0.30 5.48 -4.42
C MET A 115 -0.01 6.15 -5.77
N TYR A 116 0.40 5.50 -6.87
CA TYR A 116 0.11 5.98 -8.21
C TYR A 116 -1.41 6.03 -8.44
N GLY A 117 -2.14 4.97 -8.13
CA GLY A 117 -3.60 4.93 -8.24
C GLY A 117 -4.31 6.03 -7.46
N LEU A 118 -3.92 6.26 -6.20
CA LEU A 118 -4.47 7.34 -5.36
C LEU A 118 -4.23 8.72 -5.95
N ARG A 119 -3.07 8.96 -6.56
CA ARG A 119 -2.72 10.28 -7.15
C ARG A 119 -3.68 10.69 -8.27
N PHE A 120 -4.09 9.79 -9.16
CA PHE A 120 -4.99 10.12 -10.27
C PHE A 120 -6.45 10.27 -9.85
N GLN A 121 -6.80 9.68 -8.70
CA GLN A 121 -8.16 9.71 -8.18
C GLN A 121 -8.38 10.86 -7.19
N MET A 122 -7.31 11.56 -6.79
CA MET A 122 -7.40 12.76 -5.96
C MET A 122 -7.67 14.02 -6.80
N PRO A 123 -8.46 14.98 -6.29
CA PRO A 123 -8.62 16.30 -6.90
C PRO A 123 -7.27 16.97 -7.14
N GLN A 124 -7.08 17.61 -8.30
CA GLN A 124 -5.79 18.18 -8.71
C GLN A 124 -5.24 19.24 -7.73
N ASP A 125 -6.09 19.88 -6.94
CA ASP A 125 -5.69 20.86 -5.93
C ASP A 125 -4.92 20.23 -4.76
N LEU A 126 -5.06 18.92 -4.56
CA LEU A 126 -4.30 18.12 -3.61
C LEU A 126 -3.05 17.45 -4.22
N ALA A 127 -2.93 17.47 -5.56
CA ALA A 127 -1.84 16.84 -6.32
C ALA A 127 -0.68 17.81 -6.67
N ARG A 128 -0.80 19.10 -6.30
CA ARG A 128 0.20 20.16 -6.52
C ARG A 128 1.25 20.30 -5.41
N LEU A 129 1.21 19.44 -4.39
CA LEU A 129 2.22 19.30 -3.32
C LEU A 129 2.98 17.97 -3.48
#